data_AF-A0A131YV70-F1
#
_entry.id   AF-A0A131YV70-F1
#
_cell.length_a   1.000
_cell.length_b   1.000
_cell.length_c   1.000
_cell.angle_alpha   90.00
_cell.angle_beta   90.00
_cell.angle_gamma   90.00
#
_symmetry.space_group_name_H-M   'P 1'
#
loop_
_entity.id
_entity.type
_entity.pdbx_description
1 polymer ?
#
loop_
_entity_poly.entity_id
_entity_poly.type
_entity_poly.pdbx_seq_one_letter_code
_entity_poly.pdbx_strand_id
1 'polypeptide(L)'
;MSEGTIAGDEKVNRDPICLLTPRLHSSLQELAALRTSGQPVPSETWSSVEAVAQVLASTWDEAVEWDAVADLFRFLRNAFAGSPENATAATRNEVLMQSVKTLVKGLCELHIKDSSHAECTVGLRCSLQSLGNLVCSHQASENLVWELLTAQEYQMCTALLSSPDVKVRQYSSMVLYNCLSPAHVESLLSSAGSVGMIESLADMLANTESEWSLFILERLLQHDDLVTVFQKLSARCRCVLLDIAADNLTKTRGEDALLPISLPFLEHAQSQMLERVWTMTKCLEAAAAGDPEISEICKLLKVLCLASAHEELKSSFADGSELLATALEVLKTVHLLGKSSENAFTPAQHLDDFTGVDRGTSELTDHHSFGFKRDLVQLIGNMCHQNRKHQDMIRNLDGIPVILDVCNLDAKNPFIIQHVILAIRNLLEGNLENQAVVGSLVRQGVVTDSPLIKEMGIEIE
;
A
#
# COMPACT_ATOMS: atom_id res chain seq x y z
N MET A 1 16.16 69.95 -55.55
CA MET A 1 16.56 68.78 -56.35
C MET A 1 17.34 67.84 -55.45
N SER A 2 16.80 66.62 -55.33
CA SER A 2 17.44 65.31 -55.03
C SER A 2 18.25 65.18 -53.73
N GLU A 3 17.73 64.52 -52.70
CA GLU A 3 17.59 63.05 -52.48
C GLU A 3 18.87 62.40 -51.95
N GLY A 4 18.75 61.67 -50.84
CA GLY A 4 19.84 60.90 -50.25
C GLY A 4 19.63 60.50 -48.80
N THR A 5 18.49 59.87 -48.49
CA THR A 5 18.24 59.18 -47.22
C THR A 5 19.01 57.86 -47.21
N ILE A 6 19.86 57.62 -46.21
CA ILE A 6 20.40 56.28 -45.92
C ILE A 6 20.16 55.97 -44.43
N ALA A 7 19.32 54.94 -44.27
CA ALA A 7 18.94 54.14 -43.12
C ALA A 7 19.84 54.21 -41.87
N GLY A 8 19.23 54.65 -40.77
CA GLY A 8 19.59 54.20 -39.43
C GLY A 8 18.96 52.83 -39.20
N ASP A 9 19.81 51.86 -38.93
CA ASP A 9 19.49 50.47 -38.61
C ASP A 9 18.88 50.43 -37.19
N GLU A 10 17.58 50.70 -37.07
CA GLU A 10 16.83 50.38 -35.86
C GLU A 10 16.70 48.87 -35.76
N LYS A 11 17.64 48.25 -35.03
CA LYS A 11 17.40 46.98 -34.35
C LYS A 11 16.15 47.15 -33.49
N VAL A 12 15.01 46.76 -34.06
CA VAL A 12 13.77 46.55 -33.32
C VAL A 12 14.07 45.41 -32.35
N ASN A 13 14.40 45.79 -31.10
CA ASN A 13 14.39 44.89 -29.97
C ASN A 13 12.92 44.51 -29.73
N ARG A 14 12.42 43.54 -30.50
CA ARG A 14 11.08 42.98 -30.31
C ARG A 14 11.16 42.11 -29.07
N ASP A 15 10.61 42.61 -27.97
CA ASP A 15 10.28 41.81 -26.81
C ASP A 15 9.50 40.56 -27.29
N PRO A 16 10.03 39.33 -27.11
CA PRO A 16 9.36 38.11 -27.54
C PRO A 16 7.96 37.98 -26.91
N ILE A 17 7.77 38.56 -25.73
CA ILE A 17 6.57 38.51 -24.90
C ILE A 17 5.39 39.32 -25.49
N CYS A 18 5.66 40.44 -26.18
CA CYS A 18 4.60 41.34 -26.68
C CYS A 18 3.83 40.79 -27.91
N LEU A 19 4.31 39.72 -28.54
CA LEU A 19 3.61 39.07 -29.67
C LEU A 19 2.69 37.91 -29.23
N LEU A 20 2.67 37.55 -27.94
CA LEU A 20 2.10 36.29 -27.46
C LEU A 20 0.71 36.40 -26.81
N THR A 21 0.32 37.52 -26.21
CA THR A 21 -0.66 37.44 -25.11
C THR A 21 -2.15 37.25 -25.50
N PRO A 22 -2.74 37.88 -26.54
CA PRO A 22 -4.15 37.63 -26.86
C PRO A 22 -4.39 36.56 -27.93
N ARG A 23 -3.52 36.50 -28.94
CA ARG A 23 -3.67 35.56 -30.08
C ARG A 23 -3.30 34.13 -29.71
N LEU A 24 -2.22 33.92 -28.96
CA LEU A 24 -1.82 32.58 -28.50
C LEU A 24 -2.87 32.02 -27.54
N HIS A 25 -3.39 32.85 -26.64
CA HIS A 25 -4.45 32.46 -25.70
C HIS A 25 -5.76 32.13 -26.43
N SER A 26 -6.20 32.97 -27.39
CA SER A 26 -7.39 32.67 -28.22
C SER A 26 -7.20 31.38 -29.02
N SER A 27 -6.03 31.18 -29.65
CA SER A 27 -5.73 29.95 -30.39
C SER A 27 -5.69 28.72 -29.49
N LEU A 28 -5.12 28.82 -28.28
CA LEU A 28 -5.09 27.72 -27.32
C LEU A 28 -6.45 27.43 -26.70
N GLN A 29 -7.29 28.44 -26.47
CA GLN A 29 -8.66 28.26 -26.04
C GLN A 29 -9.50 27.60 -27.13
N GLU A 30 -9.33 27.99 -28.39
CA GLU A 30 -9.96 27.32 -29.55
C GLU A 30 -9.49 25.87 -29.67
N LEU A 31 -8.19 25.61 -29.49
CA LEU A 31 -7.62 24.26 -29.50
C LEU A 31 -8.10 23.43 -28.30
N ALA A 32 -8.12 23.98 -27.09
CA ALA A 32 -8.60 23.31 -25.89
C ALA A 32 -10.13 23.06 -25.92
N ALA A 33 -10.87 23.91 -26.63
CA ALA A 33 -12.31 23.77 -26.88
C ALA A 33 -12.62 22.73 -27.97
N LEU A 34 -11.67 22.37 -28.83
CA LEU A 34 -11.81 21.21 -29.70
C LEU A 34 -11.89 19.96 -28.83
N ARG A 35 -13.11 19.43 -28.65
CA ARG A 35 -13.33 18.09 -28.08
C ARG A 35 -12.78 17.04 -29.05
N THR A 36 -11.48 16.75 -28.96
CA THR A 36 -10.75 15.77 -29.79
C THR A 36 -10.63 14.40 -29.14
N SER A 37 -11.34 14.13 -28.04
CA SER A 37 -11.24 12.83 -27.34
C SER A 37 -11.48 11.68 -28.33
N GLY A 38 -10.45 10.84 -28.52
CA GLY A 38 -10.49 9.71 -29.46
C GLY A 38 -10.45 10.06 -30.95
N GLN A 39 -10.37 11.33 -31.36
CA GLN A 39 -10.29 11.74 -32.77
C GLN A 39 -8.86 12.15 -33.16
N PRO A 40 -8.36 11.76 -34.35
CA PRO A 40 -7.04 12.17 -34.82
C PRO A 40 -6.92 13.69 -34.94
N VAL A 41 -5.87 14.26 -34.39
CA VAL A 41 -5.55 15.69 -34.46
C VAL A 41 -4.78 15.97 -35.76
N PRO A 42 -5.19 16.99 -36.57
CA PRO A 42 -4.49 17.35 -37.80
C PRO A 42 -3.01 17.72 -37.59
N SER A 43 -2.16 17.46 -38.58
CA SER A 43 -0.72 17.74 -38.50
C SER A 43 -0.41 19.23 -38.30
N GLU A 44 -1.18 20.13 -38.92
CA GLU A 44 -1.03 21.59 -38.77
C GLU A 44 -1.29 22.04 -37.34
N THR A 45 -2.23 21.39 -36.66
CA THR A 45 -2.51 21.61 -35.23
C THR A 45 -1.31 21.20 -34.39
N TRP A 46 -0.69 20.04 -34.67
CA TRP A 46 0.51 19.61 -33.94
C TRP A 46 1.69 20.56 -34.11
N SER A 47 1.93 21.10 -35.31
CA SER A 47 2.96 22.13 -35.54
C SER A 47 2.69 23.41 -34.74
N SER A 48 1.42 23.81 -34.62
CA SER A 48 1.03 24.97 -33.82
C SER A 48 1.25 24.72 -32.32
N VAL A 49 0.89 23.52 -31.84
CA VAL A 49 1.07 23.10 -30.44
C VAL A 49 2.56 23.01 -30.07
N GLU A 50 3.40 22.49 -30.97
CA GLU A 50 4.87 22.48 -30.80
C GLU A 50 5.41 23.90 -30.64
N ALA A 51 5.07 24.82 -31.55
CA ALA A 51 5.55 26.20 -31.51
C ALA A 51 5.13 26.90 -30.21
N VAL A 52 3.88 26.70 -29.76
CA VAL A 52 3.39 27.22 -28.49
C VAL A 52 4.19 26.64 -27.32
N ALA A 53 4.34 25.31 -27.26
CA ALA A 53 5.05 24.65 -26.17
C ALA A 53 6.50 25.10 -26.09
N GLN A 54 7.18 25.26 -27.23
CA GLN A 54 8.56 25.73 -27.31
C GLN A 54 8.70 27.15 -26.77
N VAL A 55 7.78 28.05 -27.12
CA VAL A 55 7.80 29.42 -26.60
C VAL A 55 7.59 29.42 -25.08
N LEU A 56 6.55 28.74 -24.58
CA LEU A 56 6.27 28.65 -23.14
C LEU A 56 7.44 28.05 -22.37
N ALA A 57 8.11 27.03 -22.92
CA ALA A 57 9.29 26.42 -22.29
C ALA A 57 10.49 27.38 -22.29
N SER A 58 10.68 28.16 -23.37
CA SER A 58 11.81 29.10 -23.49
C SER A 58 11.70 30.31 -22.57
N THR A 59 10.48 30.72 -22.20
CA THR A 59 10.25 31.88 -21.32
C THR A 59 10.01 31.51 -19.86
N TRP A 60 10.13 30.22 -19.49
CA TRP A 60 9.79 29.71 -18.15
C TRP A 60 10.47 30.47 -17.01
N ASP A 61 11.75 30.81 -17.17
CA ASP A 61 12.54 31.51 -16.13
C ASP A 61 12.35 33.05 -16.14
N GLU A 62 11.78 33.60 -17.22
CA GLU A 62 11.64 35.06 -17.43
C GLU A 62 10.21 35.54 -17.17
N ALA A 63 9.24 34.91 -17.83
CA ALA A 63 7.82 35.27 -17.77
C ALA A 63 6.95 34.05 -18.09
N VAL A 64 6.15 33.62 -17.11
CA VAL A 64 5.25 32.47 -17.24
C VAL A 64 3.82 32.93 -17.51
N GLU A 65 3.28 32.53 -18.67
CA GLU A 65 1.88 32.69 -19.02
C GLU A 65 1.06 31.49 -18.52
N TRP A 66 0.62 31.54 -17.25
CA TRP A 66 0.02 30.39 -16.57
C TRP A 66 -1.22 29.81 -17.25
N ASP A 67 -2.10 30.66 -17.76
CA ASP A 67 -3.31 30.22 -18.46
C ASP A 67 -2.96 29.48 -19.75
N ALA A 68 -1.96 29.95 -20.49
CA ALA A 68 -1.48 29.29 -21.71
C ALA A 68 -0.83 27.93 -21.40
N VAL A 69 -0.06 27.83 -20.31
CA VAL A 69 0.50 26.56 -19.84
C VAL A 69 -0.63 25.58 -19.47
N ALA A 70 -1.63 26.02 -18.73
CA ALA A 70 -2.76 25.19 -18.36
C ALA A 70 -3.57 24.74 -19.59
N ASP A 71 -3.83 25.63 -20.56
CA ASP A 71 -4.57 25.31 -21.78
C ASP A 71 -3.79 24.35 -22.70
N LEU A 72 -2.47 24.50 -22.81
CA LEU A 72 -1.61 23.53 -23.49
C LEU A 72 -1.81 22.12 -22.90
N PHE A 73 -1.71 21.97 -21.58
CA PHE A 73 -1.87 20.66 -20.95
C PHE A 73 -3.30 20.14 -20.98
N ARG A 74 -4.32 21.01 -20.96
CA ARG A 74 -5.72 20.60 -21.19
C ARG A 74 -5.91 20.05 -22.59
N PHE A 75 -5.34 20.71 -23.60
CA PHE A 75 -5.33 20.22 -24.98
C PHE A 75 -4.66 18.85 -25.06
N LEU A 76 -3.42 18.72 -24.56
CA LEU A 76 -2.67 17.47 -24.59
C LEU A 76 -3.42 16.33 -23.88
N ARG A 77 -3.97 16.60 -22.70
CA ARG A 77 -4.80 15.63 -21.96
C ARG A 77 -5.96 15.12 -22.80
N ASN A 78 -6.68 16.02 -23.48
CA ASN A 78 -7.83 15.65 -24.32
C ASN A 78 -7.38 14.93 -25.60
N ALA A 79 -6.29 15.37 -26.22
CA ALA A 79 -5.74 14.76 -27.44
C ALA A 79 -5.27 13.33 -27.19
N PHE A 80 -4.66 13.06 -26.02
CA PHE A 80 -4.21 11.72 -25.66
C PHE A 80 -5.34 10.80 -25.22
N ALA A 81 -6.44 11.33 -24.68
CA ALA A 81 -7.54 10.53 -24.14
C ALA A 81 -8.13 9.57 -25.19
N GLY A 82 -7.80 8.28 -25.07
CA GLY A 82 -8.33 7.21 -25.92
C GLY A 82 -7.85 7.26 -27.37
N SER A 83 -6.71 7.92 -27.66
CA SER A 83 -6.17 8.04 -29.01
C SER A 83 -4.67 7.68 -29.06
N PRO A 84 -4.32 6.41 -29.36
CA PRO A 84 -2.94 5.99 -29.57
C PRO A 84 -2.23 6.72 -30.72
N GLU A 85 -2.98 7.12 -31.75
CA GLU A 85 -2.44 7.86 -32.91
C GLU A 85 -1.94 9.25 -32.51
N ASN A 86 -2.73 10.00 -31.73
CA ASN A 86 -2.35 11.31 -31.22
C ASN A 86 -1.15 11.23 -30.28
N ALA A 87 -1.16 10.25 -29.38
CA ALA A 87 -0.03 9.98 -28.49
C ALA A 87 1.25 9.68 -29.28
N THR A 88 1.17 8.84 -30.31
CA THR A 88 2.31 8.50 -31.18
C THR A 88 2.80 9.71 -31.98
N ALA A 89 1.89 10.55 -32.49
CA ALA A 89 2.25 11.76 -33.21
C ALA A 89 3.01 12.75 -32.32
N ALA A 90 2.54 12.96 -31.09
CA ALA A 90 3.19 13.82 -30.12
C ALA A 90 4.55 13.27 -29.68
N THR A 91 4.67 11.98 -29.39
CA THR A 91 5.95 11.38 -28.94
C THR A 91 7.03 11.34 -30.01
N ARG A 92 6.66 11.31 -31.29
CA ARG A 92 7.60 11.45 -32.43
C ARG A 92 8.12 12.88 -32.60
N ASN A 93 7.46 13.86 -31.99
CA ASN A 93 7.87 15.25 -32.04
C ASN A 93 8.83 15.57 -30.87
N GLU A 94 10.12 15.47 -31.13
CA GLU A 94 11.16 15.67 -30.11
C GLU A 94 11.14 17.07 -29.49
N VAL A 95 10.87 18.11 -30.28
CA VAL A 95 10.81 19.51 -29.82
C VAL A 95 9.63 19.70 -28.87
N LEU A 96 8.46 19.18 -29.23
CA LEU A 96 7.27 19.20 -28.37
C LEU A 96 7.54 18.46 -27.07
N MET A 97 8.05 17.22 -27.12
CA MET A 97 8.29 16.43 -25.91
C MET A 97 9.36 17.03 -25.01
N GLN A 98 10.41 17.64 -25.57
CA GLN A 98 11.41 18.35 -24.78
C GLN A 98 10.81 19.58 -24.10
N SER A 99 9.97 20.32 -24.80
CA SER A 99 9.25 21.48 -24.23
C SER A 99 8.29 21.06 -23.12
N VAL A 100 7.53 19.98 -23.33
CA VAL A 100 6.64 19.38 -22.32
C VAL A 100 7.42 18.94 -21.08
N LYS A 101 8.57 18.28 -21.24
CA LYS A 101 9.44 17.90 -20.11
C LYS A 101 9.90 19.10 -19.31
N THR A 102 10.37 20.16 -19.97
CA THR A 102 10.80 21.40 -19.31
C THR A 102 9.66 22.02 -18.51
N LEU A 103 8.49 22.16 -19.12
CA LEU A 103 7.30 22.73 -18.48
C LEU A 103 6.82 21.90 -17.29
N VAL A 104 6.73 20.57 -17.43
CA VAL A 104 6.33 19.69 -16.33
C VAL A 104 7.34 19.78 -15.19
N LYS A 105 8.64 19.71 -15.48
CA LYS A 105 9.69 19.82 -14.47
C LYS A 105 9.59 21.14 -13.71
N GLY A 106 9.44 22.25 -14.43
CA GLY A 106 9.26 23.57 -13.82
C GLY A 106 8.01 23.65 -12.93
N LEU A 107 6.87 23.13 -13.41
CA LEU A 107 5.63 23.06 -12.62
C LEU A 107 5.81 22.25 -11.33
N CYS A 108 6.48 21.09 -11.42
CA CYS A 108 6.77 20.27 -10.25
C CYS A 108 7.68 21.02 -9.26
N GLU A 109 8.81 21.57 -9.72
CA GLU A 109 9.78 22.27 -8.88
C GLU A 109 9.16 23.49 -8.20
N LEU A 110 8.35 24.29 -8.93
CA LEU A 110 7.67 25.43 -8.35
C LEU A 110 6.61 25.01 -7.33
N HIS A 111 5.79 23.99 -7.63
CA HIS A 111 4.77 23.51 -6.69
C HIS A 111 5.38 22.92 -5.41
N ILE A 112 6.52 22.23 -5.53
CA ILE A 112 7.27 21.72 -4.37
C ILE A 112 7.79 22.89 -3.52
N LYS A 113 8.25 23.97 -4.14
CA LYS A 113 8.76 25.16 -3.45
C LYS A 113 7.65 26.02 -2.85
N ASP A 114 6.54 26.20 -3.56
CA ASP A 114 5.38 27.01 -3.18
C ASP A 114 4.08 26.34 -3.64
N SER A 115 3.56 25.46 -2.79
CA SER A 115 2.31 24.74 -3.04
C SER A 115 1.05 25.63 -2.93
N SER A 116 1.20 26.91 -2.52
CA SER A 116 0.10 27.87 -2.44
C SER A 116 -0.16 28.60 -3.76
N HIS A 117 0.75 28.47 -4.74
CA HIS A 117 0.66 29.11 -6.04
C HIS A 117 -0.43 28.47 -6.91
N ALA A 118 -1.66 28.98 -6.78
CA ALA A 118 -2.87 28.40 -7.39
C ALA A 118 -2.75 28.13 -8.90
N GLU A 119 -2.18 29.06 -9.67
CA GLU A 119 -2.04 28.95 -11.12
C GLU A 119 -1.10 27.82 -11.53
N CYS A 120 0.08 27.72 -10.89
CA CYS A 120 1.01 26.60 -11.02
C CYS A 120 0.34 25.27 -10.66
N THR A 121 -0.41 25.20 -9.54
CA THR A 121 -1.13 23.98 -9.16
C THR A 121 -2.16 23.55 -10.21
N VAL A 122 -2.87 24.51 -10.85
CA VAL A 122 -3.79 24.21 -11.95
C VAL A 122 -3.04 23.65 -13.16
N GLY A 123 -1.93 24.27 -13.55
CA GLY A 123 -1.07 23.79 -14.63
C GLY A 123 -0.55 22.37 -14.37
N LEU A 124 -0.03 22.12 -13.15
CA LEU A 124 0.50 20.83 -12.72
C LEU A 124 -0.57 19.72 -12.71
N ARG A 125 -1.77 20.01 -12.21
CA ARG A 125 -2.88 19.05 -12.27
C ARG A 125 -3.23 18.67 -13.71
N CYS A 126 -3.24 19.64 -14.63
CA CYS A 126 -3.52 19.38 -16.05
C CYS A 126 -2.39 18.58 -16.68
N SER A 127 -1.14 18.89 -16.34
CA SER A 127 0.04 18.20 -16.87
C SER A 127 0.11 16.75 -16.41
N LEU A 128 -0.10 16.45 -15.12
CA LEU A 128 -0.15 15.08 -14.60
C LEU A 128 -1.26 14.25 -15.25
N GLN A 129 -2.47 14.80 -15.40
CA GLN A 129 -3.55 14.12 -16.15
C GLN A 129 -3.16 13.86 -17.61
N SER A 130 -2.47 14.80 -18.27
CA SER A 130 -2.02 14.60 -19.64
C SER A 130 -0.99 13.48 -19.75
N LEU A 131 -0.04 13.38 -18.82
CA LEU A 131 0.93 12.29 -18.76
C LEU A 131 0.26 10.94 -18.50
N GLY A 132 -0.73 10.90 -17.61
CA GLY A 132 -1.50 9.69 -17.34
C GLY A 132 -2.21 9.16 -18.58
N ASN A 133 -2.89 10.06 -19.31
CA ASN A 133 -3.56 9.71 -20.58
C ASN A 133 -2.57 9.31 -21.69
N LEU A 134 -1.39 9.93 -21.71
CA LEU A 134 -0.32 9.60 -22.66
C LEU A 134 0.12 8.14 -22.48
N VAL A 135 0.45 7.75 -21.24
CA VAL A 135 0.92 6.40 -20.92
C VAL A 135 -0.18 5.37 -21.16
N CYS A 136 -1.41 5.63 -20.70
CA CYS A 136 -2.56 4.76 -20.94
C CYS A 136 -2.82 4.49 -22.43
N SER A 137 -2.65 5.50 -23.28
CA SER A 137 -2.95 5.38 -24.72
C SER A 137 -1.75 4.92 -25.54
N HIS A 138 -0.54 4.98 -24.98
CA HIS A 138 0.70 4.62 -25.65
C HIS A 138 1.75 4.13 -24.64
N GLN A 139 1.70 2.85 -24.29
CA GLN A 139 2.57 2.25 -23.26
C GLN A 139 4.07 2.48 -23.50
N ALA A 140 4.52 2.59 -24.76
CA ALA A 140 5.92 2.86 -25.08
C ALA A 140 6.44 4.21 -24.55
N SER A 141 5.55 5.11 -24.11
CA SER A 141 5.91 6.36 -23.44
C SER A 141 6.20 6.20 -21.94
N GLU A 142 5.99 5.02 -21.34
CA GLU A 142 6.14 4.81 -19.89
C GLU A 142 7.53 5.21 -19.37
N ASN A 143 8.60 4.83 -20.08
CA ASN A 143 9.99 5.13 -19.67
C ASN A 143 10.23 6.64 -19.64
N LEU A 144 9.70 7.36 -20.63
CA LEU A 144 9.83 8.80 -20.74
C LEU A 144 9.22 9.52 -19.53
N VAL A 145 8.03 9.06 -19.12
CA VAL A 145 7.28 9.64 -18.00
C VAL A 145 7.85 9.18 -16.66
N TRP A 146 8.30 7.93 -16.58
CA TRP A 146 8.96 7.37 -15.41
C TRP A 146 10.24 8.13 -15.07
N GLU A 147 11.14 8.31 -16.04
CA GLU A 147 12.38 9.07 -15.87
C GLU A 147 12.11 10.52 -15.43
N LEU A 148 11.06 11.13 -15.97
CA LEU A 148 10.66 12.48 -15.58
C LEU A 148 10.28 12.52 -14.11
N LEU A 149 9.37 11.66 -13.65
CA LEU A 149 8.83 11.68 -12.29
C LEU A 149 9.82 11.17 -11.23
N THR A 150 10.66 10.20 -11.60
CA THR A 150 11.62 9.57 -10.69
C THR A 150 13.01 10.21 -10.72
N ALA A 151 13.17 11.28 -11.50
CA ALA A 151 14.37 12.12 -11.51
C ALA A 151 14.78 12.52 -10.08
N GLN A 152 16.10 12.64 -9.87
CA GLN A 152 16.69 13.00 -8.57
C GLN A 152 16.34 12.00 -7.46
N GLU A 153 16.52 10.70 -7.74
CA GLU A 153 16.30 9.62 -6.76
C GLU A 153 14.91 9.65 -6.12
N TYR A 154 13.85 9.76 -6.92
CA TYR A 154 12.44 9.74 -6.47
C TYR A 154 12.01 10.91 -5.56
N GLN A 155 12.86 11.91 -5.32
CA GLN A 155 12.54 13.06 -4.47
C GLN A 155 11.35 13.86 -5.00
N MET A 156 11.32 14.12 -6.31
CA MET A 156 10.22 14.86 -6.93
C MET A 156 8.91 14.10 -6.79
N CYS A 157 8.91 12.81 -7.13
CA CYS A 157 7.76 11.93 -6.95
C CYS A 157 7.24 11.93 -5.50
N THR A 158 8.13 11.74 -4.54
CA THR A 158 7.82 11.76 -3.11
C THR A 158 7.13 13.06 -2.69
N ALA A 159 7.67 14.20 -3.13
CA ALA A 159 7.10 15.50 -2.80
C ALA A 159 5.71 15.72 -3.43
N LEU A 160 5.48 15.23 -4.66
CA LEU A 160 4.17 15.31 -5.30
C LEU A 160 3.12 14.42 -4.60
N LEU A 161 3.51 13.21 -4.19
CA LEU A 161 2.65 12.30 -3.42
C LEU A 161 2.36 12.82 -2.00
N SER A 162 3.23 13.66 -1.45
CA SER A 162 3.04 14.35 -0.16
C SER A 162 2.46 15.77 -0.30
N SER A 163 2.09 16.20 -1.51
CA SER A 163 1.53 17.53 -1.77
C SER A 163 0.31 17.81 -0.88
N PRO A 164 0.08 19.04 -0.37
CA PRO A 164 -1.16 19.37 0.34
C PRO A 164 -2.39 19.29 -0.58
N ASP A 165 -2.19 19.42 -1.89
CA ASP A 165 -3.23 19.33 -2.90
C ASP A 165 -3.64 17.88 -3.19
N VAL A 166 -4.87 17.51 -2.82
CA VAL A 166 -5.42 16.15 -2.99
C VAL A 166 -5.35 15.68 -4.44
N LYS A 167 -5.65 16.56 -5.41
CA LYS A 167 -5.69 16.17 -6.83
C LYS A 167 -4.29 15.96 -7.39
N VAL A 168 -3.31 16.76 -6.97
CA VAL A 168 -1.90 16.51 -7.32
C VAL A 168 -1.49 15.12 -6.83
N ARG A 169 -1.75 14.78 -5.56
CA ARG A 169 -1.45 13.45 -5.01
C ARG A 169 -2.09 12.33 -5.84
N GLN A 170 -3.39 12.42 -6.09
CA GLN A 170 -4.15 11.41 -6.85
C GLN A 170 -3.68 11.25 -8.31
N TYR A 171 -3.41 12.36 -8.99
CA TYR A 171 -2.91 12.31 -10.37
C TYR A 171 -1.48 11.79 -10.43
N SER A 172 -0.63 12.15 -9.46
CA SER A 172 0.73 11.60 -9.37
C SER A 172 0.71 10.09 -9.13
N SER A 173 -0.10 9.58 -8.21
CA SER A 173 -0.21 8.14 -7.97
C SER A 173 -0.78 7.40 -9.20
N MET A 174 -1.75 7.99 -9.90
CA MET A 174 -2.29 7.42 -11.14
C MET A 174 -1.24 7.32 -12.25
N VAL A 175 -0.44 8.37 -12.46
CA VAL A 175 0.63 8.36 -13.47
C VAL A 175 1.69 7.32 -13.13
N LEU A 176 2.10 7.24 -11.85
CA LEU A 176 3.08 6.24 -11.40
C LEU A 176 2.58 4.82 -11.65
N TYR A 177 1.32 4.53 -11.31
CA TYR A 177 0.72 3.23 -11.56
C TYR A 177 0.72 2.87 -13.04
N ASN A 178 0.32 3.81 -13.92
CA ASN A 178 0.31 3.58 -15.36
C ASN A 178 1.71 3.29 -15.94
N CYS A 179 2.74 3.87 -15.32
CA CYS A 179 4.13 3.61 -15.67
C CYS A 179 4.72 2.34 -15.04
N LEU A 180 4.00 1.62 -14.17
CA LEU A 180 4.58 0.56 -13.33
C LEU A 180 4.78 -0.76 -14.09
N SER A 181 5.80 -0.80 -14.94
CA SER A 181 6.27 -2.02 -15.61
C SER A 181 7.10 -2.90 -14.66
N PRO A 182 7.32 -4.20 -14.97
CA PRO A 182 8.20 -5.05 -14.16
C PRO A 182 9.60 -4.46 -13.95
N ALA A 183 10.20 -3.87 -14.99
CA ALA A 183 11.51 -3.23 -14.90
C ALA A 183 11.50 -1.99 -13.97
N HIS A 184 10.40 -1.24 -13.96
CA HIS A 184 10.25 -0.10 -13.06
C HIS A 184 10.03 -0.52 -11.61
N VAL A 185 9.35 -1.64 -11.34
CA VAL A 185 9.27 -2.22 -10.00
C VAL A 185 10.66 -2.62 -9.49
N GLU A 186 11.45 -3.31 -10.32
CA GLU A 186 12.83 -3.69 -9.99
C GLU A 186 13.70 -2.45 -9.70
N SER A 187 13.62 -1.42 -10.54
CA SER A 187 14.34 -0.15 -10.36
C SER A 187 13.94 0.58 -9.07
N LEU A 188 12.65 0.57 -8.73
CA LEU A 188 12.10 1.17 -7.51
C LEU A 188 12.63 0.44 -6.27
N LEU A 189 12.57 -0.89 -6.26
CA LEU A 189 12.99 -1.71 -5.12
C LEU A 189 14.52 -1.77 -4.96
N SER A 190 15.27 -1.51 -6.03
CA SER A 190 16.73 -1.44 -5.97
C SER A 190 17.28 -0.11 -5.42
N SER A 191 16.45 0.92 -5.29
CA SER A 191 16.88 2.26 -4.88
C SER A 191 16.49 2.59 -3.45
N ALA A 192 17.46 3.06 -2.65
CA ALA A 192 17.15 3.58 -1.30
C ALA A 192 16.30 4.86 -1.33
N GLY A 193 16.32 5.62 -2.44
CA GLY A 193 15.52 6.83 -2.60
C GLY A 193 14.02 6.57 -2.71
N SER A 194 13.59 5.34 -2.99
CA SER A 194 12.17 4.99 -3.13
C SER A 194 11.42 4.89 -1.79
N VAL A 195 12.13 4.82 -0.65
CA VAL A 195 11.55 4.69 0.69
C VAL A 195 10.50 5.78 0.93
N GLY A 196 10.86 7.06 0.76
CA GLY A 196 9.93 8.17 1.00
C GLY A 196 8.72 8.16 0.07
N MET A 197 8.88 7.65 -1.17
CA MET A 197 7.80 7.50 -2.13
C MET A 197 6.80 6.43 -1.66
N ILE A 198 7.30 5.26 -1.23
CA ILE A 198 6.46 4.17 -0.69
C ILE A 198 5.74 4.62 0.58
N GLU A 199 6.42 5.35 1.47
CA GLU A 199 5.80 5.91 2.67
C GLU A 199 4.68 6.90 2.34
N SER A 200 4.88 7.74 1.32
CA SER A 200 3.84 8.67 0.85
C SER A 200 2.63 7.91 0.27
N LEU A 201 2.86 6.82 -0.47
CA LEU A 201 1.76 5.97 -0.98
C LEU A 201 0.98 5.31 0.15
N ALA A 202 1.68 4.79 1.16
CA ALA A 202 1.05 4.16 2.33
C ALA A 202 0.25 5.18 3.15
N ASP A 203 0.77 6.41 3.33
CA ASP A 203 0.06 7.48 4.04
C ASP A 203 -1.19 7.94 3.26
N MET A 204 -1.09 8.06 1.94
CA MET A 204 -2.25 8.33 1.09
C MET A 204 -3.32 7.25 1.22
N LEU A 205 -2.94 5.98 1.28
CA LEU A 205 -3.91 4.90 1.47
C LEU A 205 -4.59 5.00 2.85
N ALA A 206 -3.81 5.27 3.90
CA ALA A 206 -4.31 5.37 5.26
C ALA A 206 -5.23 6.60 5.50
N ASN A 207 -4.97 7.72 4.83
CA ASN A 207 -5.65 9.00 5.13
C ASN A 207 -6.60 9.49 4.03
N THR A 208 -6.45 9.03 2.79
CA THR A 208 -7.15 9.60 1.62
C THR A 208 -7.80 8.58 0.69
N GLU A 209 -7.75 7.28 1.04
CA GLU A 209 -8.36 6.16 0.28
C GLU A 209 -7.98 6.16 -1.21
N SER A 210 -6.68 6.14 -1.51
CA SER A 210 -6.17 6.11 -2.88
C SER A 210 -6.11 4.69 -3.45
N GLU A 211 -6.99 4.35 -4.38
CA GLU A 211 -6.98 3.07 -5.11
C GLU A 211 -5.67 2.84 -5.87
N TRP A 212 -5.11 3.89 -6.46
CA TRP A 212 -3.82 3.81 -7.17
C TRP A 212 -2.68 3.44 -6.23
N SER A 213 -2.68 3.97 -5.01
CA SER A 213 -1.70 3.60 -4.00
C SER A 213 -1.83 2.13 -3.62
N LEU A 214 -3.07 1.64 -3.44
CA LEU A 214 -3.33 0.23 -3.18
C LEU A 214 -2.75 -0.65 -4.30
N PHE A 215 -3.07 -0.36 -5.57
CA PHE A 215 -2.59 -1.17 -6.70
C PHE A 215 -1.07 -1.18 -6.84
N ILE A 216 -0.39 -0.06 -6.58
CA ILE A 216 1.07 0.00 -6.58
C ILE A 216 1.62 -0.88 -5.46
N LEU A 217 1.15 -0.70 -4.23
CA LEU A 217 1.65 -1.43 -3.05
C LEU A 217 1.36 -2.93 -3.14
N GLU A 218 0.19 -3.34 -3.65
CA GLU A 218 -0.13 -4.73 -3.96
C GLU A 218 0.89 -5.34 -4.93
N ARG A 219 1.28 -4.60 -5.97
CA ARG A 219 2.27 -5.08 -6.94
C ARG A 219 3.67 -5.19 -6.35
N LEU A 220 4.04 -4.32 -5.41
CA LEU A 220 5.32 -4.42 -4.70
C LEU A 220 5.37 -5.66 -3.79
N LEU A 221 4.27 -6.00 -3.10
CA LEU A 221 4.15 -7.19 -2.25
C LEU A 221 4.36 -8.52 -3.01
N GLN A 222 4.12 -8.51 -4.31
CA GLN A 222 4.28 -9.66 -5.19
C GLN A 222 5.71 -9.82 -5.72
N HIS A 223 6.60 -8.87 -5.44
CA HIS A 223 7.98 -8.87 -5.93
C HIS A 223 8.96 -9.42 -4.89
N ASP A 224 9.98 -10.14 -5.35
CA ASP A 224 10.95 -10.83 -4.49
C ASP A 224 11.85 -9.85 -3.73
N ASP A 225 12.24 -8.74 -4.37
CA ASP A 225 13.18 -7.77 -3.79
C ASP A 225 12.58 -6.81 -2.75
N LEU A 226 11.26 -6.88 -2.47
CA LEU A 226 10.58 -5.94 -1.57
C LEU A 226 11.25 -5.88 -0.18
N VAL A 227 11.72 -7.01 0.33
CA VAL A 227 12.27 -7.15 1.69
C VAL A 227 13.36 -6.11 1.96
N THR A 228 14.20 -5.81 0.97
CA THR A 228 15.34 -4.89 1.11
C THR A 228 14.91 -3.45 1.40
N VAL A 229 13.78 -3.01 0.83
CA VAL A 229 13.20 -1.69 1.05
C VAL A 229 12.26 -1.72 2.24
N PHE A 230 11.49 -2.80 2.41
CA PHE A 230 10.53 -2.98 3.50
C PHE A 230 11.17 -2.74 4.88
N GLN A 231 12.37 -3.27 5.11
CA GLN A 231 13.11 -3.10 6.35
C GLN A 231 13.49 -1.63 6.65
N LYS A 232 13.56 -0.77 5.63
CA LYS A 232 13.91 0.64 5.75
C LYS A 232 12.70 1.55 5.95
N LEU A 233 11.49 1.07 5.69
CA LEU A 233 10.25 1.81 5.88
C LEU A 233 9.99 2.04 7.37
N SER A 234 9.25 3.09 7.73
CA SER A 234 8.73 3.26 9.09
C SER A 234 7.77 2.14 9.50
N ALA A 235 7.66 1.89 10.81
CA ALA A 235 6.75 0.89 11.36
C ALA A 235 5.29 1.09 10.94
N ARG A 236 4.84 2.35 10.83
CA ARG A 236 3.51 2.70 10.32
C ARG A 236 3.33 2.24 8.87
N CYS A 237 4.29 2.52 8.00
CA CYS A 237 4.24 2.09 6.60
C CYS A 237 4.30 0.55 6.47
N ARG A 238 5.14 -0.13 7.27
CA ARG A 238 5.19 -1.59 7.32
C ARG A 238 3.84 -2.19 7.75
N CYS A 239 3.19 -1.59 8.74
CA CYS A 239 1.85 -2.00 9.17
C CYS A 239 0.82 -1.91 8.04
N VAL A 240 0.81 -0.83 7.25
CA VAL A 240 -0.09 -0.68 6.09
C VAL A 240 0.16 -1.78 5.07
N LEU A 241 1.43 -2.06 4.74
CA LEU A 241 1.79 -3.15 3.82
C LEU A 241 1.36 -4.52 4.34
N LEU A 242 1.48 -4.77 5.65
CA LEU A 242 1.02 -6.02 6.26
C LEU A 242 -0.51 -6.15 6.23
N ASP A 243 -1.25 -5.05 6.38
CA ASP A 243 -2.72 -5.06 6.23
C ASP A 243 -3.12 -5.39 4.78
N ILE A 244 -2.45 -4.80 3.79
CA ILE A 244 -2.65 -5.14 2.37
C ILE A 244 -2.30 -6.60 2.10
N ALA A 245 -1.18 -7.10 2.66
CA ALA A 245 -0.79 -8.49 2.54
C ALA A 245 -1.85 -9.45 3.11
N ALA A 246 -2.37 -9.13 4.30
CA ALA A 246 -3.44 -9.90 4.93
C ALA A 246 -4.71 -9.90 4.07
N ASP A 247 -5.15 -8.74 3.57
CA ASP A 247 -6.30 -8.62 2.67
C ASP A 247 -6.09 -9.46 1.40
N ASN A 248 -4.91 -9.35 0.77
CA ASN A 248 -4.54 -10.11 -0.42
C ASN A 248 -4.59 -11.63 -0.26
N LEU A 249 -4.29 -12.13 0.94
CA LEU A 249 -4.35 -13.55 1.29
C LEU A 249 -5.77 -14.07 1.47
N THR A 250 -6.76 -13.20 1.65
CA THR A 250 -8.18 -13.57 1.80
C THR A 250 -8.96 -13.51 0.49
N LYS A 251 -8.47 -12.76 -0.50
CA LYS A 251 -9.10 -12.62 -1.82
C LYS A 251 -9.09 -13.95 -2.59
N THR A 252 -10.23 -14.31 -3.19
CA THR A 252 -10.29 -15.42 -4.15
C THR A 252 -9.57 -15.03 -5.44
N ARG A 253 -8.69 -15.91 -5.94
CA ARG A 253 -7.85 -15.66 -7.11
C ARG A 253 -8.18 -16.61 -8.25
N GLY A 254 -7.94 -16.17 -9.48
CA GLY A 254 -8.03 -17.01 -10.68
C GLY A 254 -6.82 -17.93 -10.79
N GLU A 255 -6.92 -18.98 -11.63
CA GLU A 255 -5.91 -20.05 -11.76
C GLU A 255 -4.51 -19.56 -12.21
N ASP A 256 -4.43 -18.42 -12.92
CA ASP A 256 -3.17 -17.85 -13.45
C ASP A 256 -2.69 -16.60 -12.68
N ALA A 257 -3.25 -16.31 -11.51
CA ALA A 257 -2.87 -15.11 -10.75
C ALA A 257 -1.48 -15.26 -10.11
N LEU A 258 -0.75 -14.15 -10.00
CA LEU A 258 0.45 -14.10 -9.15
C LEU A 258 0.08 -14.41 -7.70
N LEU A 259 1.06 -14.95 -6.96
CA LEU A 259 0.93 -15.18 -5.51
C LEU A 259 0.48 -13.89 -4.79
N PRO A 260 -0.30 -13.99 -3.71
CA PRO A 260 -0.75 -12.82 -2.95
C PRO A 260 0.37 -11.98 -2.35
N ILE A 261 1.46 -12.65 -1.98
CA ILE A 261 2.71 -12.10 -1.50
C ILE A 261 3.86 -12.96 -2.04
N SER A 262 5.03 -12.37 -2.23
CA SER A 262 6.21 -13.12 -2.67
C SER A 262 6.72 -14.09 -1.60
N LEU A 263 7.35 -15.19 -2.02
CA LEU A 263 7.94 -16.15 -1.09
C LEU A 263 9.05 -15.53 -0.22
N PRO A 264 9.94 -14.68 -0.75
CA PRO A 264 10.93 -13.98 0.08
C PRO A 264 10.29 -13.07 1.14
N PHE A 265 9.16 -12.42 0.82
CA PHE A 265 8.42 -11.63 1.81
C PHE A 265 7.81 -12.52 2.91
N LEU A 266 7.27 -13.68 2.55
CA LEU A 266 6.77 -14.66 3.52
C LEU A 266 7.90 -15.19 4.43
N GLU A 267 9.05 -15.54 3.87
CA GLU A 267 10.24 -15.97 4.63
C GLU A 267 10.72 -14.86 5.58
N HIS A 268 10.75 -13.61 5.11
CA HIS A 268 11.05 -12.46 5.95
C HIS A 268 10.05 -12.32 7.11
N ALA A 269 8.75 -12.47 6.84
CA ALA A 269 7.72 -12.41 7.88
C ALA A 269 7.90 -13.52 8.94
N GLN A 270 8.25 -14.75 8.52
CA GLN A 270 8.56 -15.84 9.45
C GLN A 270 9.79 -15.51 10.31
N SER A 271 10.86 -15.01 9.70
CA SER A 271 12.08 -14.62 10.41
C SER A 271 11.84 -13.49 11.41
N GLN A 272 11.11 -12.45 11.03
CA GLN A 272 10.76 -11.34 11.91
C GLN A 272 9.87 -11.77 13.07
N MET A 273 8.94 -12.70 12.82
CA MET A 273 8.12 -13.28 13.88
C MET A 273 9.00 -14.00 14.92
N LEU A 274 9.95 -14.82 14.49
CA LEU A 274 10.87 -15.52 15.39
C LEU A 274 11.73 -14.54 16.23
N GLU A 275 12.27 -13.49 15.60
CA GLU A 275 13.16 -12.54 16.24
C GLU A 275 12.44 -11.65 17.26
N ARG A 276 11.22 -11.20 16.94
CA ARG A 276 10.58 -10.08 17.64
C ARG A 276 9.36 -10.44 18.47
N VAL A 277 8.76 -11.63 18.28
CA VAL A 277 7.51 -11.98 19.00
C VAL A 277 7.62 -11.88 20.51
N TRP A 278 8.80 -12.15 21.08
CA TRP A 278 9.01 -12.09 22.53
C TRP A 278 8.86 -10.68 23.12
N THR A 279 8.94 -9.62 22.30
CA THR A 279 8.60 -8.25 22.71
C THR A 279 7.14 -8.16 23.19
N MET A 280 6.24 -9.02 22.69
CA MET A 280 4.84 -9.08 23.13
C MET A 280 4.69 -9.42 24.62
N THR A 281 5.64 -10.16 25.21
CA THR A 281 5.57 -10.52 26.64
C THR A 281 5.77 -9.33 27.57
N LYS A 282 6.38 -8.24 27.07
CA LYS A 282 6.58 -6.99 27.81
C LYS A 282 5.37 -6.07 27.75
N CYS A 283 4.34 -6.42 26.98
CA CYS A 283 3.12 -5.64 26.78
C CYS A 283 2.16 -5.80 27.98
N LEU A 284 2.61 -5.39 29.16
CA LEU A 284 1.87 -5.55 30.42
C LEU A 284 0.90 -4.40 30.71
N GLU A 285 1.01 -3.26 30.00
CA GLU A 285 0.32 -2.01 30.34
C GLU A 285 -0.44 -1.40 29.15
N ALA A 286 -1.42 -0.53 29.46
CA ALA A 286 -2.19 0.25 28.49
C ALA A 286 -1.35 1.16 27.57
N ALA A 287 -0.11 1.48 27.94
CA ALA A 287 0.83 2.24 27.09
C ALA A 287 1.24 1.49 25.80
N ALA A 288 1.06 0.17 25.76
CA ALA A 288 1.25 -0.66 24.56
C ALA A 288 0.21 -0.37 23.45
N ALA A 289 -0.93 0.27 23.77
CA ALA A 289 -2.05 0.51 22.87
C ALA A 289 -1.78 1.55 21.76
N GLY A 290 -0.53 1.97 21.57
CA GLY A 290 -0.11 2.85 20.48
C GLY A 290 1.30 2.59 19.99
N ASP A 291 1.94 1.51 20.43
CA ASP A 291 3.29 1.15 19.98
C ASP A 291 3.24 0.53 18.56
N PRO A 292 3.79 1.19 17.54
CA PRO A 292 3.80 0.67 16.17
C PRO A 292 4.55 -0.66 16.05
N GLU A 293 5.52 -0.92 16.94
CA GLU A 293 6.30 -2.16 16.92
C GLU A 293 5.44 -3.37 17.33
N ILE A 294 4.60 -3.19 18.36
CA ILE A 294 3.65 -4.21 18.83
C ILE A 294 2.59 -4.47 17.76
N SER A 295 2.06 -3.40 17.15
CA SER A 295 1.08 -3.53 16.06
C SER A 295 1.69 -4.31 14.89
N GLU A 296 2.94 -4.04 14.52
CA GLU A 296 3.62 -4.72 13.44
C GLU A 296 3.77 -6.22 13.72
N ILE A 297 4.17 -6.62 14.93
CA ILE A 297 4.28 -8.03 15.34
C ILE A 297 2.93 -8.75 15.23
N CYS A 298 1.85 -8.12 15.70
CA CYS A 298 0.51 -8.70 15.61
C CYS A 298 0.07 -8.87 14.15
N LYS A 299 0.36 -7.90 13.29
CA LYS A 299 0.07 -7.97 11.85
C LYS A 299 0.92 -9.01 11.12
N LEU A 300 2.20 -9.15 11.49
CA LEU A 300 3.06 -10.24 11.00
C LEU A 300 2.45 -11.61 11.34
N LEU A 301 2.05 -11.83 12.59
CA LEU A 301 1.36 -13.05 12.99
C LEU A 301 0.10 -13.27 12.15
N LYS A 302 -0.70 -12.22 11.93
CA LYS A 302 -1.92 -12.32 11.12
C LYS A 302 -1.63 -12.76 9.68
N VAL A 303 -0.61 -12.17 9.04
CA VAL A 303 -0.15 -12.56 7.70
C VAL A 303 0.26 -14.03 7.68
N LEU A 304 1.03 -14.51 8.68
CA LEU A 304 1.43 -15.91 8.78
C LEU A 304 0.24 -16.86 8.98
N CYS A 305 -0.77 -16.46 9.75
CA CYS A 305 -2.00 -17.24 9.95
C CYS A 305 -2.77 -17.42 8.65
N LEU A 306 -2.89 -16.34 7.86
CA LEU A 306 -3.59 -16.37 6.59
C LEU A 306 -2.78 -17.13 5.53
N ALA A 307 -1.46 -16.92 5.47
CA ALA A 307 -0.57 -17.63 4.55
C ALA A 307 -0.50 -19.14 4.83
N SER A 308 -0.52 -19.55 6.11
CA SER A 308 -0.53 -20.98 6.47
C SER A 308 -1.85 -21.69 6.13
N ALA A 309 -2.93 -20.94 5.93
CA ALA A 309 -4.21 -21.45 5.43
C ALA A 309 -4.34 -21.34 3.90
N HIS A 310 -3.42 -20.64 3.22
CA HIS A 310 -3.48 -20.39 1.78
C HIS A 310 -2.95 -21.59 1.00
N GLU A 311 -3.72 -22.09 0.04
CA GLU A 311 -3.42 -23.35 -0.67
C GLU A 311 -2.04 -23.37 -1.35
N GLU A 312 -1.63 -22.25 -1.95
CA GLU A 312 -0.34 -22.13 -2.65
C GLU A 312 0.86 -21.90 -1.71
N LEU A 313 0.62 -21.40 -0.49
CA LEU A 313 1.67 -20.99 0.45
C LEU A 313 1.82 -21.94 1.64
N LYS A 314 0.85 -22.83 1.89
CA LYS A 314 0.88 -23.75 3.03
C LYS A 314 2.11 -24.67 3.04
N SER A 315 2.65 -25.01 1.86
CA SER A 315 3.86 -25.83 1.74
C SER A 315 5.09 -25.15 2.34
N SER A 316 5.16 -23.81 2.31
CA SER A 316 6.23 -23.02 2.92
C SER A 316 6.30 -23.15 4.45
N PHE A 317 5.29 -23.77 5.08
CA PHE A 317 5.26 -24.03 6.53
C PHE A 317 5.61 -25.48 6.89
N ALA A 318 5.85 -26.37 5.92
CA ALA A 318 6.03 -27.80 6.17
C ALA A 318 7.24 -28.12 7.08
N ASP A 319 8.31 -27.33 6.98
CA ASP A 319 9.55 -27.48 7.75
C ASP A 319 9.71 -26.45 8.88
N GLY A 320 8.69 -25.63 9.15
CA GLY A 320 8.70 -24.52 10.11
C GLY A 320 8.68 -24.93 11.59
N SER A 321 9.45 -25.94 12.01
CA SER A 321 9.42 -26.47 13.37
C SER A 321 9.82 -25.43 14.43
N GLU A 322 10.77 -24.53 14.11
CA GLU A 322 11.17 -23.44 15.02
C GLU A 322 10.05 -22.42 15.20
N LEU A 323 9.38 -22.02 14.11
CA LEU A 323 8.22 -21.14 14.15
C LEU A 323 7.08 -21.75 14.96
N LEU A 324 6.80 -23.04 14.77
CA LEU A 324 5.75 -23.75 15.50
C LEU A 324 6.05 -23.85 17.00
N ALA A 325 7.30 -24.19 17.37
CA ALA A 325 7.72 -24.25 18.77
C ALA A 325 7.62 -22.87 19.42
N THR A 326 8.06 -21.83 18.71
CA THR A 326 8.00 -20.44 19.17
C THR A 326 6.56 -19.97 19.34
N ALA A 327 5.67 -20.25 18.38
CA ALA A 327 4.25 -19.90 18.49
C ALA A 327 3.59 -20.57 19.70
N LEU A 328 3.90 -21.84 19.97
CA LEU A 328 3.40 -22.54 21.15
C LEU A 328 3.93 -21.92 22.45
N GLU A 329 5.22 -21.61 22.53
CA GLU A 329 5.83 -21.08 23.74
C GLU A 329 5.35 -19.65 24.04
N VAL A 330 5.14 -18.83 23.00
CA VAL A 330 4.49 -17.54 23.13
C VAL A 330 3.04 -17.71 23.61
N LEU A 331 2.27 -18.63 23.03
CA LEU A 331 0.89 -18.91 23.45
C LEU A 331 0.82 -19.27 24.93
N LYS A 332 1.68 -20.18 25.40
CA LYS A 332 1.81 -20.53 26.82
C LYS A 332 2.09 -19.29 27.66
N THR A 333 3.05 -18.47 27.24
CA THR A 333 3.49 -17.30 27.99
C THR A 333 2.37 -16.26 28.11
N VAL A 334 1.76 -15.85 26.99
CA VAL A 334 0.70 -14.83 27.02
C VAL A 334 -0.57 -15.33 27.72
N HIS A 335 -0.86 -16.63 27.66
CA HIS A 335 -1.97 -17.23 28.40
C HIS A 335 -1.73 -17.24 29.91
N LEU A 336 -0.51 -17.59 30.35
CA LEU A 336 -0.13 -17.52 31.76
C LEU A 336 -0.10 -16.08 32.27
N LEU A 337 0.40 -15.13 31.47
CA LEU A 337 0.35 -13.70 31.80
C LEU A 337 -1.09 -13.20 31.96
N GLY A 338 -1.99 -13.58 31.06
CA GLY A 338 -3.40 -13.20 31.15
C GLY A 338 -4.12 -13.75 32.39
N LYS A 339 -3.60 -14.83 33.00
CA LYS A 339 -4.12 -15.42 34.24
C LYS A 339 -3.47 -14.86 35.52
N SER A 340 -2.30 -14.22 35.44
CA SER A 340 -1.52 -13.83 36.62
C SER A 340 -1.92 -12.46 37.18
N SER A 341 -2.29 -11.52 36.31
CA SER A 341 -2.62 -10.14 36.65
C SER A 341 -3.46 -9.51 35.52
N GLU A 342 -4.07 -8.36 35.79
CA GLU A 342 -4.78 -7.59 34.77
C GLU A 342 -3.79 -6.94 33.79
N ASN A 343 -3.92 -7.25 32.51
CA ASN A 343 -3.05 -6.79 31.42
C ASN A 343 -3.72 -6.97 30.04
N ALA A 344 -2.95 -6.71 28.97
CA ALA A 344 -3.38 -6.82 27.58
C ALA A 344 -3.89 -8.23 27.19
N PHE A 345 -3.48 -9.29 27.89
CA PHE A 345 -3.84 -10.68 27.58
C PHE A 345 -4.90 -11.27 28.52
N THR A 346 -5.31 -10.52 29.55
CA THR A 346 -6.39 -10.90 30.46
C THR A 346 -7.69 -11.07 29.67
N PRO A 347 -8.37 -12.24 29.78
CA PRO A 347 -9.61 -12.50 29.08
C PRO A 347 -10.70 -11.46 29.38
N ALA A 348 -11.40 -11.01 28.35
CA ALA A 348 -12.59 -10.17 28.48
C ALA A 348 -13.84 -11.06 28.38
N GLN A 349 -14.55 -11.25 29.50
CA GLN A 349 -15.59 -12.28 29.64
C GLN A 349 -16.95 -11.72 30.10
N HIS A 350 -17.14 -10.40 30.07
CA HIS A 350 -18.42 -9.78 30.38
C HIS A 350 -19.30 -9.68 29.12
N LEU A 351 -20.62 -9.76 29.29
CA LEU A 351 -21.58 -9.68 28.18
C LEU A 351 -21.41 -8.38 27.38
N ASP A 352 -21.17 -7.27 28.07
CA ASP A 352 -20.94 -5.96 27.45
C ASP A 352 -19.69 -5.96 26.55
N ASP A 353 -18.64 -6.72 26.90
CA ASP A 353 -17.44 -6.84 26.07
C ASP A 353 -17.78 -7.44 24.71
N PHE A 354 -18.54 -8.55 24.70
CA PHE A 354 -18.94 -9.24 23.47
C PHE A 354 -19.88 -8.38 22.63
N THR A 355 -20.90 -7.77 23.25
CA THR A 355 -21.85 -6.93 22.51
C THR A 355 -21.18 -5.70 21.91
N GLY A 356 -20.20 -5.11 22.60
CA GLY A 356 -19.43 -4.00 22.09
C GLY A 356 -18.54 -4.39 20.92
N VAL A 357 -17.88 -5.55 20.97
CA VAL A 357 -17.07 -6.08 19.85
C VAL A 357 -17.95 -6.39 18.64
N ASP A 358 -19.08 -7.07 18.82
CA ASP A 358 -20.00 -7.42 17.72
C ASP A 358 -20.61 -6.19 17.05
N ARG A 359 -20.85 -5.11 17.80
CA ARG A 359 -21.38 -3.84 17.27
C ARG A 359 -20.30 -2.90 16.74
N GLY A 360 -19.02 -3.24 16.92
CA GLY A 360 -17.90 -2.36 16.56
C GLY A 360 -17.84 -1.08 17.40
N THR A 361 -18.36 -1.10 18.63
CA THR A 361 -18.37 0.06 19.55
C THR A 361 -17.42 -0.11 20.73
N SER A 362 -16.67 -1.21 20.80
CA SER A 362 -15.76 -1.51 21.90
C SER A 362 -14.33 -1.07 21.58
N GLU A 363 -13.69 -0.38 22.51
CA GLU A 363 -12.26 -0.01 22.43
C GLU A 363 -11.33 -1.25 22.41
N LEU A 364 -11.86 -2.45 22.73
CA LEU A 364 -11.10 -3.70 22.65
C LEU A 364 -10.60 -3.99 21.23
N THR A 365 -11.35 -3.60 20.20
CA THR A 365 -10.96 -3.83 18.79
C THR A 365 -9.80 -2.96 18.34
N ASP A 366 -9.58 -1.83 19.03
CA ASP A 366 -8.51 -0.88 18.71
C ASP A 366 -7.18 -1.29 19.37
N HIS A 367 -7.23 -2.20 20.34
CA HIS A 367 -6.04 -2.67 21.04
C HIS A 367 -5.18 -3.58 20.14
N HIS A 368 -3.88 -3.33 20.07
CA HIS A 368 -2.96 -4.04 19.16
C HIS A 368 -2.94 -5.58 19.36
N SER A 369 -3.13 -6.05 20.60
CA SER A 369 -3.18 -7.49 20.92
C SER A 369 -4.52 -8.17 20.60
N PHE A 370 -5.50 -7.45 20.04
CA PHE A 370 -6.80 -8.00 19.69
C PHE A 370 -6.64 -9.17 18.71
N GLY A 371 -7.16 -10.34 19.08
CA GLY A 371 -7.05 -11.57 18.31
C GLY A 371 -5.69 -12.27 18.38
N PHE A 372 -4.71 -11.76 19.13
CA PHE A 372 -3.35 -12.30 19.14
C PHE A 372 -3.29 -13.76 19.62
N LYS A 373 -3.98 -14.11 20.72
CA LYS A 373 -4.02 -15.51 21.22
C LYS A 373 -4.75 -16.42 20.24
N ARG A 374 -5.85 -15.94 19.64
CA ARG A 374 -6.59 -16.67 18.60
C ARG A 374 -5.68 -16.98 17.40
N ASP A 375 -4.95 -15.99 16.92
CA ASP A 375 -4.09 -16.13 15.75
C ASP A 375 -2.92 -17.10 16.02
N LEU A 376 -2.34 -17.11 17.22
CA LEU A 376 -1.37 -18.15 17.62
C LEU A 376 -1.96 -19.56 17.55
N VAL A 377 -3.18 -19.77 18.09
CA VAL A 377 -3.87 -21.06 18.02
C VAL A 377 -4.15 -21.46 16.56
N GLN A 378 -4.58 -20.50 15.73
CA GLN A 378 -4.81 -20.74 14.31
C GLN A 378 -3.53 -21.18 13.60
N LEU A 379 -2.42 -20.46 13.78
CA LEU A 379 -1.14 -20.81 13.15
C LEU A 379 -0.68 -22.20 13.56
N ILE A 380 -0.72 -22.52 14.86
CA ILE A 380 -0.36 -23.86 15.37
C ILE A 380 -1.24 -24.94 14.73
N GLY A 381 -2.56 -24.72 14.70
CA GLY A 381 -3.52 -25.64 14.11
C GLY A 381 -3.29 -25.87 12.62
N ASN A 382 -3.03 -24.80 11.86
CA ASN A 382 -2.74 -24.87 10.42
C ASN A 382 -1.46 -25.66 10.15
N MET A 383 -0.38 -25.36 10.86
CA MET A 383 0.92 -26.01 10.66
C MET A 383 0.93 -27.51 11.04
N CYS A 384 -0.02 -27.95 11.87
CA CYS A 384 -0.18 -29.36 12.25
C CYS A 384 -1.09 -30.15 11.30
N HIS A 385 -1.84 -29.49 10.42
CA HIS A 385 -2.74 -30.16 9.48
C HIS A 385 -1.94 -31.09 8.55
N GLN A 386 -2.26 -32.38 8.61
CA GLN A 386 -1.61 -33.43 7.81
C GLN A 386 -0.08 -33.48 7.95
N ASN A 387 0.48 -32.97 9.06
CA ASN A 387 1.92 -32.95 9.32
C ASN A 387 2.27 -33.70 10.62
N ARG A 388 2.61 -34.99 10.50
CA ARG A 388 2.91 -35.85 11.66
C ARG A 388 4.04 -35.32 12.55
N LYS A 389 5.11 -34.79 11.93
CA LYS A 389 6.26 -34.23 12.65
C LYS A 389 5.80 -33.10 13.57
N HIS A 390 4.99 -32.19 13.07
CA HIS A 390 4.46 -31.06 13.83
C HIS A 390 3.43 -31.50 14.89
N GLN A 391 2.54 -32.44 14.56
CA GLN A 391 1.62 -33.03 15.53
C GLN A 391 2.34 -33.65 16.73
N ASP A 392 3.38 -34.45 16.48
CA ASP A 392 4.18 -35.07 17.54
C ASP A 392 4.98 -34.05 18.33
N MET A 393 5.52 -33.02 17.66
CA MET A 393 6.24 -31.94 18.33
C MET A 393 5.35 -31.19 19.33
N ILE A 394 4.13 -30.82 18.94
CA ILE A 394 3.19 -30.15 19.85
C ILE A 394 2.84 -31.03 21.04
N ARG A 395 2.65 -32.35 20.86
CA ARG A 395 2.47 -33.28 21.99
C ARG A 395 3.69 -33.30 22.91
N ASN A 396 4.89 -33.43 22.35
CA ASN A 396 6.13 -33.53 23.12
C ASN A 396 6.47 -32.25 23.90
N LEU A 397 5.94 -31.10 23.46
CA LEU A 397 6.06 -29.82 24.13
C LEU A 397 4.89 -29.52 25.09
N ASP A 398 4.09 -30.53 25.44
CA ASP A 398 2.89 -30.39 26.29
C ASP A 398 1.90 -29.34 25.77
N GLY A 399 1.82 -29.18 24.44
CA GLY A 399 1.00 -28.16 23.81
C GLY A 399 -0.49 -28.51 23.72
N ILE A 400 -0.85 -29.80 23.67
CA ILE A 400 -2.26 -30.22 23.61
C ILE A 400 -3.06 -29.74 24.84
N PRO A 401 -2.61 -29.95 26.09
CA PRO A 401 -3.30 -29.41 27.26
C PRO A 401 -3.40 -27.89 27.26
N VAL A 402 -2.37 -27.18 26.79
CA VAL A 402 -2.35 -25.71 26.71
C VAL A 402 -3.42 -25.21 25.74
N ILE A 403 -3.49 -25.78 24.54
CA ILE A 403 -4.47 -25.39 23.52
C ILE A 403 -5.90 -25.66 24.02
N LEU A 404 -6.13 -26.75 24.75
CA LEU A 404 -7.42 -27.03 25.38
C LEU A 404 -7.76 -26.04 26.51
N ASP A 405 -6.78 -25.64 27.32
CA ASP A 405 -6.97 -24.64 28.39
C ASP A 405 -7.17 -23.22 27.84
N VAL A 406 -6.78 -22.95 26.59
CA VAL A 406 -7.09 -21.70 25.87
C VAL A 406 -8.55 -21.69 25.37
N CYS A 407 -9.28 -22.81 25.42
CA CYS A 407 -10.67 -22.96 24.96
C CYS A 407 -11.70 -22.27 25.89
N ASN A 408 -11.56 -20.97 26.11
CA ASN A 408 -12.44 -20.15 26.92
C ASN A 408 -12.95 -18.97 26.09
N LEU A 409 -14.18 -18.54 26.33
CA LEU A 409 -14.70 -17.32 25.70
C LEU A 409 -13.85 -16.12 26.11
N ASP A 410 -13.53 -15.28 25.13
CA ASP A 410 -12.71 -14.08 25.32
C ASP A 410 -13.05 -13.07 24.21
N ALA A 411 -13.66 -11.94 24.57
CA ALA A 411 -14.04 -10.91 23.62
C ALA A 411 -12.82 -10.25 22.95
N LYS A 412 -11.64 -10.26 23.60
CA LYS A 412 -10.37 -9.82 22.97
C LYS A 412 -9.87 -10.82 21.93
N ASN A 413 -10.40 -12.04 21.90
CA ASN A 413 -10.00 -13.10 20.96
C ASN A 413 -11.24 -13.74 20.33
N PRO A 414 -11.97 -13.03 19.45
CA PRO A 414 -13.19 -13.53 18.84
C PRO A 414 -12.97 -14.88 18.14
N PHE A 415 -13.91 -15.81 18.27
CA PHE A 415 -13.83 -17.16 17.69
C PHE A 415 -12.68 -18.06 18.19
N ILE A 416 -12.04 -17.74 19.31
CA ILE A 416 -10.92 -18.55 19.84
C ILE A 416 -11.31 -20.02 20.04
N ILE A 417 -12.55 -20.30 20.48
CA ILE A 417 -13.06 -21.67 20.66
C ILE A 417 -13.07 -22.44 19.33
N GLN A 418 -13.53 -21.81 18.25
CA GLN A 418 -13.57 -22.43 16.92
C GLN A 418 -12.16 -22.75 16.42
N HIS A 419 -11.22 -21.83 16.62
CA HIS A 419 -9.81 -22.06 16.28
C HIS A 419 -9.17 -23.15 17.14
N VAL A 420 -9.51 -23.23 18.44
CA VAL A 420 -9.06 -24.34 19.31
C VAL A 420 -9.62 -25.68 18.82
N ILE A 421 -10.92 -25.75 18.51
CA ILE A 421 -11.54 -26.97 17.99
C ILE A 421 -10.84 -27.43 16.70
N LEU A 422 -10.57 -26.49 15.77
CA LEU A 422 -9.85 -26.80 14.53
C LEU A 422 -8.41 -27.25 14.80
N ALA A 423 -7.68 -26.57 15.68
CA ALA A 423 -6.32 -26.92 16.03
C ALA A 423 -6.24 -28.32 16.66
N ILE A 424 -7.15 -28.64 17.58
CA ILE A 424 -7.24 -29.97 18.19
C ILE A 424 -7.61 -31.02 17.14
N ARG A 425 -8.60 -30.78 16.27
CA ARG A 425 -8.89 -31.68 15.14
C ARG A 425 -7.61 -32.00 14.36
N ASN A 426 -6.88 -30.97 13.93
CA ASN A 426 -5.68 -31.14 13.11
C ASN A 426 -4.54 -31.85 13.86
N LEU A 427 -4.41 -31.62 15.17
CA LEU A 427 -3.45 -32.31 16.04
C LEU A 427 -3.76 -33.79 16.23
N LEU A 428 -5.04 -34.16 16.25
CA LEU A 428 -5.51 -35.53 16.47
C LEU A 428 -5.68 -36.34 15.18
N GLU A 429 -5.81 -35.67 14.03
CA GLU A 429 -6.07 -36.28 12.74
C GLU A 429 -4.98 -37.31 12.38
N GLY A 430 -5.38 -38.58 12.35
CA GLY A 430 -4.48 -39.70 12.05
C GLY A 430 -3.42 -40.01 13.12
N ASN A 431 -3.42 -39.35 14.29
CA ASN A 431 -2.38 -39.49 15.33
C ASN A 431 -2.95 -40.09 16.63
N LEU A 432 -2.74 -41.41 16.83
CA LEU A 432 -3.30 -42.15 17.97
C LEU A 432 -2.65 -41.74 19.30
N GLU A 433 -1.36 -41.40 19.28
CA GLU A 433 -0.62 -40.97 20.45
C GLU A 433 -1.13 -39.63 20.96
N ASN A 434 -1.46 -38.70 20.06
CA ASN A 434 -2.11 -37.43 20.43
C ASN A 434 -3.55 -37.67 20.93
N GLN A 435 -4.30 -38.59 20.30
CA GLN A 435 -5.64 -38.96 20.77
C GLN A 435 -5.61 -39.56 22.18
N ALA A 436 -4.59 -40.35 22.51
CA ALA A 436 -4.41 -40.91 23.85
C ALA A 436 -4.22 -39.82 24.93
N VAL A 437 -3.55 -38.71 24.60
CA VAL A 437 -3.42 -37.56 25.53
C VAL A 437 -4.80 -37.01 25.88
N VAL A 438 -5.66 -36.74 24.89
CA VAL A 438 -7.02 -36.23 25.12
C VAL A 438 -7.89 -37.28 25.81
N GLY A 439 -7.77 -38.55 25.42
CA GLY A 439 -8.49 -39.67 26.05
C GLY A 439 -8.09 -39.92 27.52
N SER A 440 -6.94 -39.42 27.96
CA SER A 440 -6.48 -39.49 29.35
C SER A 440 -7.06 -38.39 30.25
N LEU A 441 -7.72 -37.38 29.68
CA LEU A 441 -8.28 -36.27 30.44
C LEU A 441 -9.50 -36.72 31.25
N VAL A 442 -9.55 -36.31 32.51
CA VAL A 442 -10.63 -36.66 33.45
C VAL A 442 -11.46 -35.43 33.76
N ARG A 443 -12.78 -35.54 33.66
CA ARG A 443 -13.72 -34.48 34.08
C ARG A 443 -13.60 -34.26 35.59
N GLN A 444 -13.18 -33.05 36.00
CA GLN A 444 -13.08 -32.69 37.42
C GLN A 444 -14.31 -31.93 37.97
N GLY A 445 -15.15 -31.38 37.11
CA GLY A 445 -16.34 -30.62 37.51
C GLY A 445 -16.88 -29.77 36.38
N VAL A 446 -17.84 -28.88 36.69
CA VAL A 446 -18.30 -27.83 35.78
C VAL A 446 -17.93 -26.48 36.40
N VAL A 447 -17.40 -25.56 35.59
CA VAL A 447 -17.07 -24.21 36.05
C VAL A 447 -18.37 -23.41 36.17
N THR A 448 -18.79 -23.16 37.41
CA THR A 448 -20.03 -22.42 37.73
C THR A 448 -19.80 -20.91 37.93
N ASP A 449 -18.55 -20.49 38.07
CA ASP A 449 -18.19 -19.12 38.45
C ASP A 449 -17.85 -18.18 37.28
N SER A 450 -18.10 -18.59 36.03
CA SER A 450 -17.87 -17.75 34.87
C SER A 450 -18.72 -16.47 34.94
N PRO A 451 -18.12 -15.27 34.78
CA PRO A 451 -18.85 -14.00 34.77
C PRO A 451 -20.00 -13.99 33.77
N LEU A 452 -19.74 -14.48 32.55
CA LEU A 452 -20.73 -14.55 31.49
C LEU A 452 -21.93 -15.44 31.86
N ILE A 453 -21.69 -16.60 32.48
CA ILE A 453 -22.76 -17.54 32.84
C ILE A 453 -23.67 -16.91 33.90
N LYS A 454 -23.07 -16.21 34.87
CA LYS A 454 -23.81 -15.46 35.89
C LYS A 454 -24.63 -14.32 35.29
N GLU A 455 -24.05 -13.56 34.37
CA GLU A 455 -24.73 -12.45 33.68
C GLU A 455 -25.87 -12.91 32.76
N MET A 456 -25.71 -14.06 32.10
CA MET A 456 -26.74 -14.65 31.25
C MET A 456 -27.88 -15.32 32.04
N GLY A 457 -27.77 -15.43 33.37
CA GLY A 457 -28.77 -16.08 34.22
C GLY A 457 -28.93 -17.58 33.93
N ILE A 458 -27.88 -18.24 33.43
CA ILE A 458 -27.91 -19.67 33.12
C ILE A 458 -27.62 -20.45 34.41
N GLU A 459 -28.61 -21.21 34.87
CA GLU A 459 -28.41 -22.20 35.93
C GLU A 459 -27.86 -23.49 35.29
N ILE A 460 -26.68 -23.92 35.73
CA ILE A 460 -26.08 -25.18 35.28
C ILE A 460 -26.53 -26.28 36.24
N GLU A 461 -27.36 -27.22 35.77
CA GLU A 461 -27.76 -28.44 36.51
C GLU A 461 -26.66 -29.51 36.57
#